data_AF-A0A183HI06-F1
#
_entry.id   AF-A0A183HI06-F1
#
_cell.length_a   1.000
_cell.length_b   1.000
_cell.length_c   1.000
_cell.angle_alpha   90.00
_cell.angle_beta   90.00
_cell.angle_gamma   90.00
#
_symmetry.space_group_name_H-M   'P 1'
#
loop_
_entity.id
_entity.type
_entity.pdbx_description
1 polymer ?
#
loop_
_entity_poly.entity_id
_entity_poly.type
_entity_poly.pdbx_seq_one_letter_code
_entity_poly.pdbx_strand_id
1 'polypeptide(L)'
;DVVTVDEAGFIEVITNKEDLIVDNCGQLIEHWLLEKAICSHNEVKGAQIVALGKKPPLYALIVLKNPQTNVDIILTDLIALCKNNKKMR
;
A
#
# COMPACT_ATOMS: atom_id res chain seq x y z
N ASP A 1 -2.69 -18.04 -6.50
CA ASP A 1 -2.03 -16.99 -7.32
C ASP A 1 -2.99 -16.43 -8.35
N VAL A 2 -2.80 -15.18 -8.75
CA VAL A 2 -3.50 -14.53 -9.85
C VAL A 2 -2.61 -14.64 -11.09
N VAL A 3 -3.18 -15.16 -12.18
CA VAL A 3 -2.45 -15.47 -13.41
C VAL A 3 -3.10 -14.82 -14.62
N THR A 4 -2.31 -14.53 -15.64
CA THR A 4 -2.80 -14.19 -16.98
C THR A 4 -2.51 -15.34 -17.94
N VAL A 5 -3.35 -15.47 -18.97
CA VAL A 5 -3.15 -16.42 -20.06
C VAL A 5 -3.07 -15.62 -21.36
N ASP A 6 -1.98 -15.77 -22.08
CA ASP A 6 -1.83 -15.11 -23.38
C ASP A 6 -2.59 -15.84 -24.50
N GLU A 7 -2.63 -15.24 -25.69
CA GLU A 7 -3.34 -15.80 -26.85
C GLU A 7 -2.78 -17.15 -27.33
N ALA A 8 -1.52 -17.46 -26.98
CA ALA A 8 -0.87 -18.73 -27.28
C ALA A 8 -1.07 -19.78 -26.17
N GLY A 9 -1.77 -19.43 -25.09
CA GLY A 9 -2.07 -20.33 -23.97
C GLY A 9 -0.98 -20.39 -22.91
N PHE A 10 0.02 -19.50 -22.94
CA PHE A 10 1.04 -19.43 -21.88
C PHE A 10 0.46 -18.79 -20.63
N ILE A 11 0.78 -19.37 -19.47
CA ILE A 11 0.35 -18.92 -18.15
C ILE A 11 1.48 -18.15 -17.49
N GLU A 12 1.23 -16.91 -17.08
CA GLU A 12 2.17 -16.08 -16.32
C GLU A 12 1.53 -15.67 -14.99
N VAL A 13 2.30 -15.76 -13.90
CA VAL A 13 1.87 -15.33 -12.56
C VAL A 13 2.00 -13.82 -12.47
N ILE A 14 0.88 -13.14 -12.19
CA ILE A 14 0.85 -11.68 -12.01
C ILE A 14 1.20 -11.32 -10.57
N THR A 15 0.53 -11.94 -9.60
CA THR A 15 0.69 -11.63 -8.17
C THR A 15 0.05 -12.72 -7.31
N ASN A 16 0.34 -12.77 -6.01
CA ASN A 16 -0.37 -13.67 -5.10
C ASN A 16 -1.67 -13.02 -4.65
N LYS A 17 -2.71 -13.84 -4.43
CA LYS A 17 -4.02 -13.33 -3.96
C LYS A 17 -3.90 -12.66 -2.58
N GLU A 18 -2.97 -13.16 -1.76
CA GLU A 18 -2.72 -12.66 -0.40
C GLU A 18 -2.10 -11.26 -0.41
N ASP A 19 -1.40 -10.90 -1.48
CA ASP A 19 -0.78 -9.58 -1.68
C ASP A 19 -1.78 -8.52 -2.17
N LEU A 20 -3.03 -8.91 -2.43
CA LEU A 20 -4.08 -8.05 -2.97
C LEU A 20 -5.07 -7.61 -1.89
N ILE A 21 -5.37 -6.32 -1.90
CA ILE A 21 -6.43 -5.71 -1.11
C ILE A 21 -7.43 -4.99 -2.01
N VAL A 22 -8.68 -4.90 -1.57
CA VAL A 22 -9.73 -4.18 -2.30
C VAL A 22 -9.90 -2.80 -1.68
N ASP A 23 -9.80 -1.76 -2.50
CA ASP A 23 -10.05 -0.38 -2.06
C ASP A 23 -11.56 -0.07 -1.96
N ASN A 24 -11.88 1.16 -1.56
CA ASN A 24 -13.26 1.62 -1.44
C ASN A 24 -13.98 1.84 -2.79
N CYS A 25 -13.26 1.81 -3.91
CA CYS A 25 -13.78 1.83 -5.27
C CYS A 25 -13.97 0.42 -5.85
N GLY A 26 -13.60 -0.63 -5.12
CA GLY A 26 -13.66 -2.02 -5.57
C GLY A 26 -12.47 -2.44 -6.45
N GLN A 27 -11.42 -1.63 -6.53
CA GLN A 27 -10.20 -1.94 -7.27
C GLN A 27 -9.29 -2.85 -6.44
N LEU A 28 -8.63 -3.79 -7.12
CA LEU A 28 -7.60 -4.63 -6.53
C LEU A 28 -6.27 -3.88 -6.56
N ILE A 29 -5.64 -3.78 -5.40
CA ILE A 29 -4.37 -3.08 -5.21
C ILE A 29 -3.38 -4.02 -4.55
N GLU A 30 -2.15 -4.02 -5.03
CA GLU A 30 -1.03 -4.67 -4.35
C GLU A 30 -0.61 -3.83 -3.13
N HIS A 31 -0.98 -4.26 -1.93
CA HIS A 31 -0.81 -3.45 -0.72
C HIS A 31 0.67 -3.14 -0.42
N TRP A 32 1.57 -4.05 -0.79
CA TRP A 32 3.01 -3.91 -0.57
C TRP A 32 3.63 -2.71 -1.30
N LEU A 33 3.03 -2.24 -2.41
CA LEU A 33 3.51 -1.04 -3.11
C LEU A 33 3.35 0.22 -2.26
N LEU A 34 2.19 0.34 -1.60
CA LEU A 34 1.87 1.43 -0.68
C LEU A 34 2.78 1.36 0.56
N GLU A 35 2.92 0.16 1.14
CA GLU A 35 3.77 -0.07 2.31
C GLU A 35 5.22 0.28 2.03
N LYS A 36 5.76 -0.17 0.88
CA LYS A 36 7.13 0.14 0.46
C LYS A 36 7.35 1.65 0.30
N ALA A 37 6.36 2.36 -0.24
CA ALA A 37 6.46 3.80 -0.40
C ALA A 37 6.40 4.54 0.94
N ILE A 38 5.51 4.14 1.86
CA ILE A 38 5.46 4.70 3.22
C ILE A 38 6.76 4.40 3.99
N CYS A 39 7.28 3.18 3.88
CA CYS A 39 8.54 2.75 4.50
C CYS A 39 9.79 3.42 3.91
N SER A 40 9.68 4.13 2.77
CA SER A 40 10.78 4.94 2.25
C SER A 40 11.03 6.21 3.06
N HIS A 41 10.07 6.61 3.90
CA HIS A 41 10.24 7.73 4.82
C HIS A 41 11.24 7.38 5.95
N ASN A 42 12.20 8.26 6.20
CA ASN A 42 13.33 7.99 7.11
C ASN A 42 12.92 7.64 8.55
N GLU A 43 11.81 8.20 9.03
CA GLU A 43 11.30 7.95 10.39
C GLU A 43 10.43 6.68 10.51
N VAL A 44 10.06 6.05 9.40
CA VAL A 44 9.18 4.87 9.40
C VAL A 44 10.01 3.60 9.48
N LYS A 45 9.72 2.75 10.46
CA LYS A 45 10.29 1.40 10.63
C LYS A 45 9.53 0.36 9.81
N GLY A 46 8.22 0.49 9.74
CA GLY A 46 7.34 -0.43 9.03
C GLY A 46 5.95 0.16 8.84
N ALA A 47 5.24 -0.36 7.84
CA ALA A 47 3.86 -0.01 7.56
C ALA A 47 3.10 -1.26 7.15
N GLN A 48 1.84 -1.34 7.57
CA GLN A 48 0.89 -2.35 7.13
C GLN A 48 -0.37 -1.65 6.63
N ILE A 49 -0.77 -1.96 5.40
CA ILE A 49 -2.04 -1.50 4.85
C ILE A 49 -3.11 -2.53 5.16
N VAL A 50 -4.26 -2.05 5.63
CA VAL A 50 -5.42 -2.87 5.97
C VAL A 50 -6.71 -2.25 5.43
N ALA A 51 -7.63 -3.12 5.04
CA ALA A 51 -8.99 -2.76 4.68
C ALA A 51 -9.90 -3.27 5.80
N LEU A 52 -10.68 -2.36 6.40
CA LEU A 52 -11.63 -2.71 7.46
C LEU A 52 -13.00 -3.14 6.89
N GLY A 53 -13.11 -3.23 5.57
CA GLY A 53 -14.31 -3.62 4.84
C GLY A 53 -14.25 -3.13 3.40
N LYS A 54 -15.33 -3.34 2.63
CA LYS A 54 -15.40 -3.01 1.19
C LYS A 54 -15.69 -1.52 0.87
N LYS A 55 -16.15 -0.76 1.86
CA LYS A 55 -16.59 0.65 1.69
C LYS A 55 -15.70 1.67 2.41
N PRO A 56 -15.16 1.39 3.61
CA PRO A 56 -14.22 2.31 4.26
C PRO A 56 -12.95 2.51 3.42
N PRO A 57 -12.24 3.64 3.58
CA PRO A 57 -10.92 3.81 2.96
C PRO A 57 -9.93 2.76 3.49
N LEU A 58 -8.79 2.63 2.80
CA LEU A 58 -7.66 1.87 3.32
C LEU A 58 -7.04 2.61 4.50
N TYR A 59 -6.57 1.84 5.49
CA TYR A 59 -5.90 2.34 6.68
C TYR A 59 -4.45 1.87 6.66
N ALA A 60 -3.54 2.73 7.13
CA ALA A 60 -2.14 2.40 7.32
C ALA A 60 -1.82 2.33 8.81
N LEU A 61 -1.34 1.18 9.28
CA LEU A 61 -0.71 1.06 10.59
C LEU A 61 0.79 1.30 10.42
N ILE A 62 1.32 2.32 11.08
CA ILE A 62 2.69 2.77 10.88
C ILE A 62 3.46 2.62 12.20
N VAL A 63 4.63 2.00 12.12
CA VAL A 63 5.57 1.90 13.24
C VAL A 63 6.72 2.87 12.98
N LEU A 64 6.95 3.79 13.92
CA LEU A 64 8.06 4.74 13.84
C LEU A 64 9.35 4.13 14.37
N LYS A 65 10.50 4.58 13.84
CA LYS A 65 11.83 4.21 14.35
C LYS A 65 12.08 4.79 15.74
N ASN A 66 11.66 6.04 15.96
CA ASN A 66 11.74 6.72 17.24
C ASN A 66 10.32 7.12 17.70
N PRO A 67 9.80 6.58 18.82
CA PRO A 67 8.48 6.90 19.34
C PRO A 67 8.31 8.36 19.80
N GLN A 68 9.41 9.08 20.03
CA GLN A 68 9.41 10.47 20.50
C GLN A 68 9.40 11.48 19.34
N THR A 69 9.44 11.02 18.08
CA THR A 69 9.41 11.91 16.92
C THR A 69 8.04 12.60 16.82
N ASN A 70 8.04 13.86 16.39
CA ASN A 70 6.81 14.63 16.21
C ASN A 70 5.94 14.01 15.10
N VAL A 71 4.81 13.43 15.51
CA VAL A 71 3.89 12.71 14.64
C VAL A 71 3.26 13.62 13.58
N ASP A 72 3.00 14.88 13.89
CA ASP A 72 2.33 15.81 12.96
C ASP A 72 3.20 16.13 11.74
N ILE A 73 4.52 16.24 11.95
CA ILE A 73 5.49 16.44 10.87
C ILE A 73 5.51 15.21 9.97
N ILE A 74 5.64 14.02 10.57
CA ILE A 74 5.65 12.75 9.83
C ILE A 74 4.35 12.58 9.03
N LEU A 75 3.19 12.89 9.63
CA LEU A 75 1.90 12.80 8.96
C LEU A 75 1.85 13.72 7.73
N THR A 76 2.35 14.96 7.87
CA THR A 76 2.41 15.93 6.77
C THR A 76 3.27 15.42 5.62
N ASP A 77 4.45 14.88 5.93
CA ASP A 77 5.38 14.34 4.93
C ASP A 77 4.81 13.11 4.22
N LEU A 78 4.16 12.21 4.96
CA LEU A 78 3.50 11.03 4.39
C LEU A 78 2.31 11.40 3.50
N ILE A 79 1.51 12.41 3.87
CA ILE A 79 0.43 12.92 3.03
C ILE A 79 0.99 13.48 1.71
N ALA A 80 2.09 14.24 1.77
CA ALA A 80 2.75 14.75 0.58
C ALA A 80 3.29 13.61 -0.31
N LEU A 81 3.90 12.60 0.32
CA LEU A 81 4.43 11.40 -0.35
C LEU A 81 3.32 10.63 -1.09
N CYS A 82 2.15 10.45 -0.47
CA CYS A 82 0.99 9.80 -1.10
C CYS A 82 0.44 10.63 -2.28
N LYS A 83 0.33 11.96 -2.15
CA LYS A 83 -0.20 12.84 -3.21
C LYS A 83 0.69 12.90 -4.46
N ASN A 84 2.01 12.75 -4.27
CA ASN A 84 3.03 12.88 -5.31
C ASN A 84 3.34 11.56 -6.01
N ASN A 85 3.00 10.42 -5.41
CA ASN A 85 3.15 9.13 -6.07
C ASN A 85 1.94 8.84 -6.97
N LYS A 86 2.15 8.91 -8.28
CA LYS A 86 1.14 8.53 -9.29
C LYS A 86 0.64 7.08 -9.12
N LYS A 87 1.44 6.21 -8.50
CA LYS A 87 1.09 4.80 -8.20
C LYS A 87 0.23 4.64 -6.93
N MET A 88 0.01 5.72 -6.18
CA MET A 88 -0.80 5.76 -4.95
C MET A 88 -2.04 6.66 -5.09
N ARG A 89 -2.37 7.05 -6.33
CA ARG A 89 -3.59 7.78 -6.68
C ARG A 89 -4.64 6.85 -7.27
#